data_AF-A0A5E5P278-F1
#
_entry.id   AF-A0A5E5P278-F1
#
_cell.length_a   1.000
_cell.length_b   1.000
_cell.length_c   1.000
_cell.angle_alpha   90.00
_cell.angle_beta   90.00
_cell.angle_gamma   90.00
#
_symmetry.space_group_name_H-M   'P 1'
#
loop_
_entity.id
_entity.type
_entity.pdbx_description
1 polymer ?
#
loop_
_entity_poly.entity_id
_entity_poly.type
_entity_poly.pdbx_seq_one_letter_code
_entity_poly.pdbx_strand_id
1 'polypeptide(L)'
;MRTVESVILEKIAPITQKTVAEDIGVNNTNLSRYLSDKGHRLSFPEVCALLDRIGITGDALAAAVGSDRVVVIAREEYDSLRFFARKGIGG
;
A
#
# COMPACT_ATOMS: atom_id res chain seq x y z
N MET A 1 4.84 11.07 14.81
CA MET A 1 3.80 10.30 14.10
C MET A 1 4.41 9.81 12.79
N ARG A 2 4.46 8.50 12.56
CA ARG A 2 5.10 7.92 11.36
C ARG A 2 4.16 8.07 10.16
N THR A 3 4.70 7.99 8.94
CA THR A 3 3.93 7.96 7.69
C THR A 3 3.72 6.52 7.22
N VAL A 4 2.74 6.26 6.36
CA VAL A 4 2.52 4.93 5.76
C VAL A 4 3.80 4.47 5.02
N GLU A 5 4.41 5.39 4.28
CA GLU A 5 5.59 5.16 3.45
C GLU A 5 6.80 4.75 4.30
N SER A 6 6.98 5.35 5.48
CA SER A 6 8.08 5.00 6.40
C SER A 6 7.90 3.63 7.07
N VAL A 7 6.67 3.25 7.42
CA VAL A 7 6.36 1.91 7.95
C VAL A 7 6.58 0.83 6.90
N ILE A 8 6.15 1.11 5.66
CA ILE A 8 6.38 0.22 4.52
C ILE A 8 7.88 0.06 4.26
N LEU A 9 8.65 1.16 4.26
CA LEU A 9 10.09 1.13 4.03
C LEU A 9 10.83 0.25 5.07
N GLU A 10 10.47 0.33 6.36
CA GLU A 10 11.06 -0.52 7.42
C GLU A 10 10.80 -2.01 7.18
N LYS A 11 9.65 -2.36 6.62
CA LYS A 11 9.25 -3.75 6.34
C LYS A 11 9.77 -4.28 5.01
N ILE A 12 10.04 -3.37 4.07
CA ILE A 12 10.74 -3.69 2.82
C ILE A 12 12.24 -3.81 3.07
N ALA A 13 12.86 -3.11 4.03
CA ALA A 13 14.30 -3.20 4.29
C ALA A 13 14.93 -4.62 4.28
N PRO A 14 14.29 -5.70 4.78
CA PRO A 14 14.79 -7.08 4.67
C PRO A 14 14.65 -7.72 3.27
N ILE A 15 13.99 -7.07 2.32
CA ILE A 15 13.72 -7.52 0.95
C ILE A 15 14.25 -6.44 -0.01
N THR A 16 14.83 -6.81 -1.16
CA THR A 16 15.27 -5.76 -2.08
C THR A 16 14.05 -5.02 -2.66
N GLN A 17 14.10 -3.67 -2.71
CA GLN A 17 13.03 -2.85 -3.32
C GLN A 17 12.71 -3.31 -4.74
N LYS A 18 13.73 -3.78 -5.47
CA LYS A 18 13.60 -4.36 -6.81
C LYS A 18 12.67 -5.57 -6.83
N THR A 19 12.87 -6.54 -5.94
CA THR A 19 12.02 -7.74 -5.85
C THR A 19 10.58 -7.38 -5.52
N VAL A 20 10.38 -6.46 -4.57
CA VAL A 20 9.02 -6.01 -4.20
C VAL A 20 8.34 -5.31 -5.37
N ALA A 21 9.07 -4.46 -6.10
CA ALA A 21 8.54 -3.77 -7.29
C ALA A 21 8.13 -4.76 -8.39
N GLU A 22 8.94 -5.78 -8.66
CA GLU A 22 8.64 -6.85 -9.61
C GLU A 22 7.40 -7.65 -9.18
N ASP A 23 7.29 -8.02 -7.90
CA ASP A 23 6.18 -8.80 -7.36
C ASP A 23 4.83 -8.07 -7.43
N ILE A 24 4.83 -6.73 -7.31
CA ILE A 24 3.62 -5.90 -7.41
C ILE A 24 3.40 -5.33 -8.82
N GLY A 25 4.29 -5.63 -9.78
CA GLY A 25 4.19 -5.16 -11.17
C GLY A 25 4.48 -3.67 -11.37
N VAL A 26 5.21 -3.03 -10.46
CA VAL A 26 5.55 -1.60 -10.50
C VAL A 26 7.01 -1.40 -10.89
N ASN A 27 7.35 -0.31 -11.57
CA ASN A 27 8.75 0.04 -11.83
C ASN A 27 9.48 0.33 -10.51
N ASN A 28 10.67 -0.23 -10.30
CA ASN A 28 11.48 0.02 -9.10
C ASN A 28 11.71 1.52 -8.81
N THR A 29 11.86 2.35 -9.87
CA THR A 29 12.00 3.80 -9.74
C THR A 29 10.72 4.45 -9.19
N ASN A 30 9.56 3.96 -9.60
CA ASN A 30 8.26 4.45 -9.14
C ASN A 30 8.02 4.07 -7.68
N LEU A 31 8.35 2.83 -7.29
CA LEU A 31 8.30 2.39 -5.91
C LEU A 31 9.25 3.23 -5.03
N SER A 32 10.48 3.46 -5.48
CA SER A 32 11.45 4.28 -4.74
C SER A 32 10.98 5.74 -4.57
N ARG A 33 10.38 6.33 -5.61
CA ARG A 33 9.78 7.67 -5.54
C ARG A 33 8.58 7.73 -4.59
N TYR A 34 7.74 6.70 -4.58
CA TYR A 34 6.64 6.58 -3.62
C TYR A 34 7.15 6.53 -2.18
N LEU A 35 8.10 5.64 -1.88
CA LEU A 35 8.67 5.49 -0.54
C LEU A 35 9.44 6.72 -0.05
N SER A 36 9.96 7.53 -0.97
CA SER A 36 10.70 8.76 -0.66
C SER A 36 9.84 10.03 -0.69
N ASP A 37 8.52 9.91 -0.91
CA ASP A 37 7.59 11.02 -1.10
C ASP A 37 8.03 12.01 -2.21
N LYS A 38 8.66 11.49 -3.29
CA LYS A 38 9.20 12.28 -4.42
C LYS A 38 8.24 12.33 -5.62
N GLY A 39 6.96 12.56 -5.35
CA GLY A 39 5.98 12.91 -6.39
C GLY A 39 5.41 11.74 -7.21
N HIS A 40 5.63 10.49 -6.80
CA HIS A 40 4.90 9.34 -7.37
C HIS A 40 3.94 8.78 -6.34
N ARG A 41 2.67 8.59 -6.74
CA ARG A 41 1.66 7.93 -5.93
C ARG A 41 1.35 6.57 -6.56
N LEU A 42 1.40 5.52 -5.73
CA LEU A 42 0.86 4.23 -6.12
C LEU A 42 -0.67 4.31 -6.17
N SER A 43 -1.25 3.64 -7.16
CA SER A 43 -2.69 3.41 -7.22
C SER A 43 -3.14 2.51 -6.06
N PHE A 44 -4.42 2.59 -5.70
CA PHE A 44 -4.98 1.78 -4.62
C PHE A 44 -4.73 0.26 -4.79
N PRO A 45 -4.87 -0.35 -5.99
CA PRO A 45 -4.51 -1.75 -6.19
C PRO A 45 -3.03 -2.07 -5.94
N GLU A 46 -2.12 -1.17 -6.33
CA GLU A 46 -0.67 -1.34 -6.12
C GLU A 46 -0.31 -1.24 -4.63
N VAL A 47 -0.95 -0.32 -3.90
CA VAL A 47 -0.79 -0.22 -2.43
C VAL A 47 -1.30 -1.49 -1.75
N CYS A 48 -2.44 -2.04 -2.18
CA CYS A 48 -2.96 -3.29 -1.63
C CYS A 48 -1.99 -4.46 -1.88
N ALA A 49 -1.50 -4.60 -3.12
CA ALA A 49 -0.51 -5.63 -3.48
C ALA A 49 0.78 -5.49 -2.66
N LEU A 50 1.22 -4.25 -2.42
CA LEU A 50 2.38 -3.95 -1.60
C LEU A 50 2.19 -4.39 -0.13
N LEU A 51 1.03 -4.07 0.47
CA LEU A 51 0.69 -4.46 1.83
C LEU A 51 0.57 -5.98 2.00
N ASP A 52 -0.06 -6.66 1.03
CA ASP A 52 -0.16 -8.13 1.01
C ASP A 52 1.24 -8.76 0.95
N ARG A 53 2.13 -8.21 0.11
CA ARG A 53 3.48 -8.73 -0.10
C ARG A 53 4.39 -8.61 1.13
N ILE A 54 4.24 -7.53 1.89
CA ILE A 54 5.01 -7.28 3.12
C ILE A 54 4.34 -7.86 4.37
N GLY A 55 3.14 -8.44 4.23
CA GLY A 55 2.41 -9.08 5.32
C GLY A 55 1.92 -8.10 6.39
N ILE A 56 1.60 -6.86 6.02
CA ILE A 56 1.04 -5.87 6.96
C ILE A 56 -0.48 -5.86 6.83
N THR A 57 -1.15 -6.20 7.92
CA THR A 57 -2.60 -6.02 8.07
C THR A 57 -2.94 -4.55 8.31
N GLY A 58 -4.16 -4.14 7.92
CA GLY A 58 -4.66 -2.77 8.15
C GLY A 58 -4.57 -2.32 9.62
N ASP A 59 -4.84 -3.20 10.57
CA ASP A 59 -4.75 -2.90 12.01
C ASP A 59 -3.33 -2.57 12.46
N ALA A 60 -2.35 -3.33 11.98
CA ALA A 60 -0.93 -3.09 12.24
C ALA A 60 -0.45 -1.77 11.62
N LEU A 61 -0.98 -1.41 10.44
CA LEU A 61 -0.68 -0.13 9.81
C LEU A 61 -1.32 1.03 10.58
N ALA A 62 -2.59 0.92 10.97
CA ALA A 62 -3.30 1.92 11.76
C ALA A 62 -2.62 2.14 13.12
N ALA A 63 -2.17 1.07 13.78
CA ALA A 63 -1.42 1.15 15.03
C ALA A 63 -0.06 1.88 14.88
N ALA A 64 0.61 1.73 13.73
CA ALA A 64 1.92 2.32 13.48
C ALA A 64 1.87 3.80 13.03
N VAL A 65 0.84 4.18 12.28
CA VAL A 65 0.73 5.50 11.64
C VAL A 65 -0.20 6.43 12.43
N GLY A 66 -1.12 5.89 13.22
CA GLY A 66 -2.21 6.61 13.89
C GLY A 66 -3.53 6.38 13.15
N SER A 67 -4.57 6.03 13.92
CA SER A 67 -5.92 5.69 13.42
C SER A 67 -6.65 6.86 12.74
N ASP A 68 -6.18 8.08 12.95
CA ASP A 68 -6.63 9.32 12.32
C ASP A 68 -6.12 9.50 10.88
N ARG A 69 -5.14 8.70 10.45
CA ARG A 69 -4.59 8.73 9.07
C ARG A 69 -4.93 7.50 8.23
N VAL A 70 -5.57 6.49 8.82
CA VAL A 70 -5.91 5.24 8.16
C VAL A 70 -7.38 4.94 8.42
N VAL A 71 -8.18 4.82 7.36
CA VAL A 71 -9.54 4.31 7.48
C VAL A 71 -9.48 2.80 7.45
N VAL A 72 -9.75 2.17 8.59
CA VAL A 72 -9.93 0.71 8.67
C VAL A 72 -11.39 0.41 8.33
N ILE A 73 -11.59 -0.37 7.29
CA ILE A 73 -12.91 -0.87 6.87
C ILE A 73 -12.96 -2.37 7.06
N ALA A 74 -14.16 -2.92 7.26
CA ALA A 74 -14.33 -4.35 7.38
C ALA A 74 -13.90 -5.06 6.08
N ARG A 75 -13.50 -6.33 6.19
CA ARG A 75 -13.03 -7.09 5.02
C ARG A 75 -14.12 -7.18 3.94
N GLU A 76 -15.37 -7.33 4.35
CA GLU A 76 -16.52 -7.37 3.45
C GLU A 76 -16.73 -6.04 2.70
N GLU A 77 -16.49 -4.91 3.38
CA GLU A 77 -16.55 -3.57 2.78
C GLU A 77 -15.41 -3.37 1.77
N TYR A 78 -14.19 -3.83 2.12
CA TYR A 78 -13.05 -3.82 1.20
C TYR A 78 -13.32 -4.67 -0.05
N ASP A 79 -13.82 -5.90 0.11
CA ASP A 79 -14.07 -6.79 -1.02
C ASP A 79 -15.21 -6.24 -1.91
N SER A 80 -16.19 -5.56 -1.32
CA SER A 80 -17.23 -4.82 -2.05
C SER A 80 -16.63 -3.67 -2.85
N LEU A 81 -15.82 -2.79 -2.23
CA LEU A 81 -15.15 -1.67 -2.92
C LEU A 81 -14.20 -2.17 -4.02
N ARG A 82 -13.45 -3.24 -3.77
CA ARG A 82 -12.57 -3.88 -4.74
C ARG A 82 -13.35 -4.43 -5.92
N PHE A 83 -14.51 -5.05 -5.68
CA PHE A 83 -15.40 -5.53 -6.73
C PHE A 83 -15.93 -4.37 -7.58
N PHE A 84 -16.41 -3.29 -6.95
CA PHE A 84 -16.90 -2.10 -7.66
C PHE A 84 -15.79 -1.39 -8.47
N ALA A 85 -14.59 -1.26 -7.89
CA ALA A 85 -13.43 -0.68 -8.57
C ALA A 85 -13.01 -1.50 -9.80
N ARG A 86 -13.07 -2.83 -9.73
CA ARG A 86 -12.78 -3.72 -10.87
C ARG A 86 -13.86 -3.70 -11.94
N LYS A 87 -15.11 -3.43 -11.57
CA LYS A 87 -16.24 -3.35 -12.49
C LYS A 87 -16.33 -2.01 -13.23
N GLY A 88 -15.48 -1.03 -12.90
CA GLY A 88 -15.41 0.22 -13.62
C GLY A 88 -16.76 0.95 -13.63
N ILE A 89 -17.31 1.25 -12.44
CA ILE A 89 -18.29 2.33 -12.36
C ILE A 89 -17.49 3.63 -12.56
N GLY A 90 -17.24 3.93 -13.84
CA GLY A 90 -16.82 5.24 -14.29
C GLY A 90 -17.94 6.23 -14.02
N GLY A 91 -17.62 7.25 -13.23
CA GLY A 91 -18.19 8.58 -13.44
C GLY A 91 -17.38 9.29 -14.51
#